data_AF-A0A949NXC0-F1
#
_entry.id   AF-A0A949NXC0-F1
#
_cell.length_a   1.000
_cell.length_b   1.000
_cell.length_c   1.000
_cell.angle_alpha   90.00
_cell.angle_beta   90.00
_cell.angle_gamma   90.00
#
_symmetry.space_group_name_H-M   'P 1'
#
loop_
_entity.id
_entity.type
_entity.pdbx_description
1 polymer ?
#
loop_
_entity_poly.entity_id
_entity_poly.type
_entity_poly.pdbx_seq_one_letter_code
_entity_poly.pdbx_strand_id
1 'polypeptide(L)'
;MFTIKAVNIKLLKDGIKQIVNPTIIYNDDEMILVDCGYPDTIDQFESEAKKLNIDLNRLDKIVITHHDWDHVGSLKAFKVRYPNAKIISSTTQARYIAGEKPSLRLESLIAKVDILEGIEKELTSQKIEIIRLVEHCQVDRFVEDNEAISNDGDVICIDTPGHMPGHISIYVKPSKTLIAGDALNVIQDELSGANSVFTFDMEEADRSIKKMSNLDIERIICYHGGEYKKESQAALKRLVNQRINLCLIGFGNASRAFCRILIDQHESVKKMTGYDVRVTAIAGRSKGSMIDKEGINLETAMACIQKSNMIHENETIDLDTISLIEQSGADVLIEMSSLSINDGQPAISHIEKAFDLDMHVITANKGPIAWKYKALKKMAEAKNLQFLYETTVMDGTPVFNLVKYTLPGCTVKSFKGILNSTTNFVIEEMEKGNDYESAIKQAQLEGFAEADPSMDIDGWDAAAKTTALANVLMGGDLTPLDIDRTGIGYITATDVNNALKEDKKIKLICEGYFENGQVVGKVYPQLVNRSDLFATIDATSSLVSITTDLMGEVVIIEKNPEIQQTGYGIYSDLLTLISELNK
;
A
#
# COMPACT_ATOMS: atom_id res chain seq x y z
N MET A 1 -11.05 3.42 43.98
CA MET A 1 -11.06 3.10 42.53
C MET A 1 -11.42 4.36 41.77
N PHE A 2 -10.66 4.70 40.72
CA PHE A 2 -10.91 5.91 39.92
C PHE A 2 -12.19 5.81 39.08
N THR A 3 -12.95 6.89 39.06
CA THR A 3 -14.02 7.15 38.09
C THR A 3 -13.46 7.99 36.95
N ILE A 4 -13.81 7.66 35.71
CA ILE A 4 -13.30 8.32 34.50
C ILE A 4 -14.46 8.85 33.65
N LYS A 5 -14.44 10.15 33.37
CA LYS A 5 -15.48 10.86 32.63
C LYS A 5 -14.86 11.76 31.56
N ALA A 6 -15.19 11.52 30.30
CA ALA A 6 -14.96 12.48 29.22
C ALA A 6 -15.98 13.62 29.30
N VAL A 7 -15.50 14.85 29.19
CA VAL A 7 -16.30 16.08 29.18
C VAL A 7 -16.38 16.58 27.75
N ASN A 8 -17.56 16.43 27.13
CA ASN A 8 -17.71 16.70 25.70
C ASN A 8 -17.87 18.20 25.43
N ILE A 9 -16.79 18.85 24.98
CA ILE A 9 -16.80 20.25 24.60
C ILE A 9 -17.14 20.35 23.11
N LYS A 10 -18.19 21.10 22.80
CA LYS A 10 -18.72 21.24 21.43
C LYS A 10 -18.42 22.64 20.92
N LEU A 11 -17.72 22.73 19.79
CA LEU A 11 -17.44 23.98 19.10
C LEU A 11 -18.05 23.97 17.71
N LEU A 12 -18.53 25.14 17.28
CA LEU A 12 -18.91 25.41 15.91
C LEU A 12 -17.75 26.16 15.26
N LYS A 13 -17.05 25.51 14.34
CA LYS A 13 -15.94 26.10 13.59
C LYS A 13 -16.19 25.91 12.11
N ASP A 14 -16.22 27.00 11.35
CA ASP A 14 -16.43 27.00 9.90
C ASP A 14 -17.72 26.27 9.45
N GLY A 15 -18.78 26.32 10.28
CA GLY A 15 -20.04 25.60 10.04
C GLY A 15 -20.00 24.11 10.37
N ILE A 16 -18.84 23.58 10.79
CA ILE A 16 -18.63 22.19 11.19
C ILE A 16 -18.59 22.10 12.71
N LYS A 17 -19.30 21.10 13.25
CA LYS A 17 -19.30 20.83 14.68
C LYS A 17 -18.08 19.97 15.04
N GLN A 18 -17.14 20.54 15.79
CA GLN A 18 -16.02 19.80 16.38
C GLN A 18 -16.34 19.46 17.83
N ILE A 19 -15.92 18.27 18.25
CA ILE A 19 -16.12 17.79 19.62
C ILE A 19 -14.77 17.28 20.13
N VAL A 20 -14.33 17.83 21.25
CA VAL A 20 -13.16 17.35 21.99
C VAL A 20 -13.56 16.78 23.33
N ASN A 21 -12.75 15.88 23.84
CA ASN A 21 -13.06 15.05 25.00
C ASN A 21 -11.99 15.16 26.12
N PRO A 22 -11.71 16.36 26.67
CA PRO A 22 -11.02 16.50 27.95
C PRO A 22 -11.55 15.50 28.98
N THR A 23 -10.67 14.84 29.73
CA THR A 23 -11.07 13.70 30.55
C THR A 23 -10.73 13.93 32.02
N ILE A 24 -11.70 13.73 32.90
CA ILE A 24 -11.53 13.81 34.35
C ILE A 24 -11.41 12.39 34.92
N ILE A 25 -10.35 12.16 35.69
CA ILE A 25 -10.05 10.93 36.42
C ILE A 25 -10.05 11.29 37.90
N TYR A 26 -10.94 10.70 38.71
CA TYR A 26 -11.08 11.11 40.12
C TYR A 26 -11.49 9.97 41.05
N ASN A 27 -11.11 10.08 42.32
CA ASN A 27 -11.59 9.24 43.42
C ASN A 27 -11.92 10.15 44.63
N ASP A 28 -11.96 9.60 45.84
CA ASP A 28 -12.23 10.38 47.05
C ASP A 28 -11.02 11.26 47.48
N ASP A 29 -9.81 10.85 47.11
CA ASP A 29 -8.55 11.46 47.54
C ASP A 29 -8.01 12.51 46.56
N GLU A 30 -8.23 12.34 45.25
CA GLU A 30 -7.69 13.22 44.23
C GLU A 30 -8.52 13.30 42.94
N MET A 31 -8.34 14.40 42.19
CA MET A 31 -8.92 14.67 40.87
C MET A 31 -7.85 15.15 39.88
N ILE A 32 -7.82 14.48 38.73
CA ILE A 32 -6.90 14.74 37.61
C ILE A 32 -7.72 15.11 36.38
N LEU A 33 -7.44 16.26 35.79
CA LEU A 33 -7.92 16.65 34.46
C LEU A 33 -6.85 16.31 33.42
N VAL A 34 -7.23 15.66 32.32
CA VAL A 34 -6.40 15.41 31.15
C VAL A 34 -6.89 16.32 30.02
N ASP A 35 -6.01 17.25 29.61
CA ASP A 35 -6.22 18.31 28.61
C ASP A 35 -7.31 19.34 28.98
N CYS A 36 -7.17 20.56 28.44
CA CYS A 36 -7.94 21.73 28.86
C CYS A 36 -8.87 22.30 27.77
N GLY A 37 -8.91 21.72 26.57
CA GLY A 37 -9.74 22.28 25.51
C GLY A 37 -9.09 23.47 24.81
N TYR A 38 -9.86 23.99 23.84
CA TYR A 38 -9.57 25.20 23.09
C TYR A 38 -9.56 26.45 23.98
N PRO A 39 -8.98 27.57 23.51
CA PRO A 39 -9.13 28.87 24.18
C PRO A 39 -10.59 29.22 24.43
N ASP A 40 -10.86 29.93 25.52
CA ASP A 40 -12.20 30.43 25.92
C ASP A 40 -13.28 29.34 26.12
N THR A 41 -12.90 28.10 26.40
CA THR A 41 -13.87 27.00 26.60
C THR A 41 -14.09 26.58 28.06
N ILE A 42 -13.40 27.22 29.02
CA ILE A 42 -13.50 26.85 30.44
C ILE A 42 -14.94 26.91 30.98
N ASP A 43 -15.73 27.94 30.65
CA ASP A 43 -17.11 28.07 31.15
C ASP A 43 -18.01 26.95 30.61
N GLN A 44 -17.81 26.57 29.34
CA GLN A 44 -18.51 25.43 28.74
C GLN A 44 -18.09 24.13 29.44
N PHE A 45 -16.80 23.97 29.72
CA PHE A 45 -16.29 22.81 30.45
C PHE A 45 -16.88 22.71 31.85
N GLU A 46 -16.89 23.79 32.64
CA GLU A 46 -17.48 23.81 33.98
C GLU A 46 -18.97 23.44 33.94
N SER A 47 -19.70 23.93 32.93
CA SER A 47 -21.12 23.59 32.71
C SER A 47 -21.33 22.10 32.41
N GLU A 48 -20.52 21.51 31.52
CA GLU A 48 -20.61 20.08 31.20
C GLU A 48 -20.14 19.20 32.37
N ALA A 49 -19.07 19.57 33.07
CA ALA A 49 -18.61 18.87 34.28
C ALA A 49 -19.68 18.86 35.39
N LYS A 50 -20.38 19.99 35.58
CA LYS A 50 -21.49 20.08 36.54
C LYS A 50 -22.64 19.14 36.19
N LYS A 51 -22.98 18.96 34.91
CA LYS A 51 -24.00 17.98 34.47
C LYS A 51 -23.60 16.53 34.78
N LEU A 52 -22.31 16.26 34.88
CA LEU A 52 -21.75 14.97 35.28
C LEU A 52 -21.61 14.82 36.81
N ASN A 53 -22.09 15.81 37.59
CA ASN A 53 -21.97 15.89 39.05
C ASN A 53 -20.51 15.92 39.53
N ILE A 54 -19.63 16.62 38.80
CA ILE A 54 -18.22 16.78 39.16
C ILE A 54 -18.00 18.17 39.76
N ASP A 55 -17.41 18.22 40.96
CA ASP A 55 -17.02 19.45 41.64
C ASP A 55 -15.54 19.76 41.39
N LEU A 56 -15.28 20.70 40.49
CA LEU A 56 -13.93 21.09 40.08
C LEU A 56 -13.15 21.86 41.14
N ASN A 57 -13.77 22.29 42.26
CA ASN A 57 -13.02 22.86 43.38
C ASN A 57 -12.06 21.85 44.02
N ARG A 58 -12.26 20.56 43.75
CA ARG A 58 -11.38 19.46 44.14
C ARG A 58 -10.26 19.17 43.15
N LEU A 59 -10.08 19.97 42.09
CA LEU A 59 -9.08 19.70 41.06
C LEU A 59 -7.66 19.80 41.63
N ASP A 60 -6.95 18.67 41.68
CA ASP A 60 -5.60 18.57 42.24
C ASP A 60 -4.51 18.67 41.18
N LYS A 61 -4.75 18.11 39.99
CA LYS A 61 -3.75 17.94 38.94
C LYS A 61 -4.36 18.20 37.56
N ILE A 62 -3.60 18.83 36.68
CA ILE A 62 -3.92 18.99 35.26
C ILE A 62 -2.76 18.38 34.47
N VAL A 63 -3.03 17.33 33.72
CA VAL A 63 -2.07 16.67 32.84
C VAL A 63 -2.32 17.13 31.41
N ILE A 64 -1.26 17.54 30.72
CA ILE A 64 -1.31 17.92 29.30
C ILE A 64 -0.66 16.81 28.47
N THR A 65 -1.43 16.24 27.53
CA THR A 65 -0.97 15.16 26.65
C THR A 65 0.03 15.69 25.63
N HIS A 66 -0.25 16.83 25.01
CA HIS A 66 0.67 17.57 24.13
C HIS A 66 0.35 19.07 24.08
N HIS A 67 1.25 19.87 23.49
CA HIS A 67 1.17 21.34 23.48
C HIS A 67 0.42 21.96 22.28
N ASP A 68 -0.50 21.23 21.64
CA ASP A 68 -1.36 21.87 20.64
C ASP A 68 -2.42 22.74 21.32
N TRP A 69 -2.76 23.82 20.62
CA TRP A 69 -3.63 24.89 21.08
C TRP A 69 -5.03 24.43 21.52
N ASP A 70 -5.51 23.31 20.99
CA ASP A 70 -6.79 22.71 21.35
C ASP A 70 -6.72 21.80 22.57
N HIS A 71 -5.53 21.54 23.11
CA HIS A 71 -5.30 20.82 24.37
C HIS A 71 -4.89 21.78 25.49
N VAL A 72 -4.02 22.75 25.20
CA VAL A 72 -3.54 23.73 26.19
C VAL A 72 -4.33 25.05 26.19
N GLY A 73 -5.28 25.23 25.27
CA GLY A 73 -5.91 26.51 24.98
C GLY A 73 -6.52 27.22 26.19
N SER A 74 -7.20 26.49 27.08
CA SER A 74 -7.75 27.05 28.32
C SER A 74 -6.90 26.77 29.57
N LEU A 75 -5.68 26.22 29.44
CA LEU A 75 -4.84 25.83 30.58
C LEU A 75 -4.59 26.99 31.56
N LYS A 76 -4.27 28.17 31.04
CA LYS A 76 -4.05 29.36 31.87
C LYS A 76 -5.30 29.75 32.66
N ALA A 77 -6.47 29.73 32.01
CA ALA A 77 -7.74 30.01 32.65
C ALA A 77 -8.04 29.00 33.77
N PHE A 78 -7.77 27.71 33.54
CA PHE A 78 -7.88 26.68 34.59
C PHE A 78 -6.95 26.97 35.76
N LYS A 79 -5.68 27.32 35.53
CA LYS A 79 -4.74 27.64 36.61
C LYS A 79 -5.16 28.88 37.39
N VAL A 80 -5.74 29.90 36.74
CA VAL A 80 -6.26 31.09 37.44
C VAL A 80 -7.47 30.74 38.30
N ARG A 81 -8.37 29.89 37.79
CA ARG A 81 -9.61 29.50 38.47
C ARG A 81 -9.38 28.49 39.62
N TYR A 82 -8.44 27.57 39.40
CA TYR A 82 -8.07 26.48 40.31
C TYR A 82 -6.56 26.55 40.63
N PRO A 83 -6.10 27.56 41.38
CA PRO A 83 -4.68 27.86 41.56
C PRO A 83 -3.88 26.75 42.26
N ASN A 84 -4.55 25.87 43.00
CA ASN A 84 -3.92 24.76 43.70
C ASN A 84 -3.62 23.57 42.78
N ALA A 85 -4.25 23.50 41.60
CA ALA A 85 -4.05 22.39 40.68
C ALA A 85 -2.62 22.41 40.12
N LYS A 86 -1.90 21.29 40.25
CA LYS A 86 -0.53 21.14 39.72
C LYS A 86 -0.55 20.77 38.24
N ILE A 87 0.21 21.48 37.43
CA ILE A 87 0.35 21.20 35.99
C ILE A 87 1.43 20.14 35.79
N ILE A 88 1.08 19.09 35.06
CA ILE A 88 1.91 17.93 34.80
C ILE A 88 2.06 17.75 33.29
N SER A 89 3.27 17.49 32.82
CA SER A 89 3.54 17.21 31.41
C SER A 89 4.87 16.46 31.24
N SER A 90 5.19 15.98 30.04
CA SER A 90 6.51 15.43 29.77
C SER A 90 7.58 16.52 29.73
N THR A 91 8.82 16.16 30.06
CA THR A 91 9.97 17.07 30.01
C THR A 91 10.16 17.67 28.62
N THR A 92 9.91 16.88 27.56
CA THR A 92 10.12 17.28 26.17
C THR A 92 9.25 18.47 25.77
N GLN A 93 7.96 18.45 26.16
CA GLN A 93 6.99 19.44 25.73
C GLN A 93 6.84 20.64 26.69
N ALA A 94 7.31 20.52 27.94
CA ALA A 94 7.07 21.51 28.99
C ALA A 94 7.47 22.95 28.61
N ARG A 95 8.59 23.12 27.89
CA ARG A 95 9.06 24.42 27.40
C ARG A 95 8.13 25.09 26.39
N TYR A 96 7.34 24.31 25.65
CA TYR A 96 6.34 24.86 24.72
C TYR A 96 5.11 25.34 25.49
N ILE A 97 4.65 24.57 26.49
CA ILE A 97 3.55 24.94 27.38
C ILE A 97 3.91 26.21 28.17
N ALA A 98 5.14 26.30 28.66
CA ALA A 98 5.67 27.43 29.41
C ALA A 98 5.94 28.70 28.56
N GLY A 99 5.87 28.60 27.23
CA GLY A 99 6.15 29.71 26.31
C GLY A 99 7.63 30.04 26.13
N GLU A 100 8.53 29.16 26.57
CA GLU A 100 9.98 29.29 26.33
C GLU A 100 10.34 28.96 24.87
N LYS A 101 9.51 28.15 24.22
CA LYS A 101 9.54 27.90 22.77
C LYS A 101 8.15 28.08 22.17
N PRO A 102 8.04 28.60 20.93
CA PRO A 102 6.77 28.65 20.22
C PRO A 102 6.27 27.23 19.93
N SER A 103 4.95 27.04 19.94
CA SER A 103 4.35 25.74 19.58
C SER A 103 4.84 25.28 18.20
N LEU A 104 5.23 24.00 18.10
CA LEU A 104 5.66 23.41 16.83
C LEU A 104 4.58 23.52 15.74
N ARG A 105 3.30 23.45 16.13
CA ARG A 105 2.18 23.67 15.20
C ARG A 105 2.19 25.08 14.63
N LEU A 106 2.45 26.08 15.48
CA LEU A 106 2.56 27.47 15.06
C LEU A 106 3.73 27.65 14.08
N GLU A 107 4.90 27.08 14.41
CA GLU A 107 6.07 27.13 13.52
C GLU A 107 5.76 26.49 12.16
N SER A 108 5.13 25.31 12.14
CA SER A 108 4.74 24.62 10.91
C SER A 108 3.76 25.43 10.06
N LEU A 109 2.78 26.08 10.67
CA LEU A 109 1.81 26.91 9.96
C LEU A 109 2.45 28.18 9.40
N ILE A 110 3.32 28.85 10.17
CA ILE A 110 4.05 30.05 9.71
C ILE A 110 4.95 29.71 8.52
N ALA A 111 5.65 28.58 8.55
CA ALA A 111 6.49 28.14 7.44
C ALA A 111 5.70 27.87 6.14
N LYS A 112 4.41 27.53 6.26
CA LYS A 112 3.54 27.18 5.13
C LYS A 112 2.68 28.35 4.65
N VAL A 113 2.34 29.33 5.48
CA VAL A 113 1.32 30.34 5.13
C VAL A 113 1.71 31.20 3.91
N ASP A 114 3.00 31.45 3.70
CA ASP A 114 3.48 32.29 2.59
C ASP A 114 3.32 31.62 1.23
N ILE A 115 3.33 30.28 1.17
CA ILE A 115 3.16 29.50 -0.07
C ILE A 115 1.71 29.13 -0.38
N LEU A 116 0.78 29.42 0.53
CA LEU A 116 -0.66 29.18 0.32
C LEU A 116 -1.31 30.35 -0.42
N GLU A 117 -2.40 30.06 -1.14
CA GLU A 117 -3.21 31.06 -1.86
C GLU A 117 -4.70 30.94 -1.52
N GLY A 118 -5.46 32.01 -1.80
CA GLY A 118 -6.92 32.05 -1.64
C GLY A 118 -7.40 31.76 -0.22
N ILE A 119 -8.49 30.98 -0.12
CA ILE A 119 -9.20 30.68 1.13
C ILE A 119 -8.30 29.92 2.12
N GLU A 120 -7.41 29.06 1.63
CA GLU A 120 -6.54 28.25 2.49
C GLU A 120 -5.53 29.13 3.24
N LYS A 121 -4.99 30.16 2.58
CA LYS A 121 -4.13 31.16 3.21
C LYS A 121 -4.86 31.94 4.29
N GLU A 122 -6.11 32.35 4.00
CA GLU A 122 -6.94 33.10 4.94
C GLU A 122 -7.24 32.28 6.20
N LEU A 123 -7.70 31.03 6.05
CA LEU A 123 -7.98 30.12 7.16
C LEU A 123 -6.71 29.80 7.98
N THR A 124 -5.57 29.62 7.30
CA THR A 124 -4.29 29.37 7.97
C THR A 124 -3.82 30.60 8.76
N SER A 125 -3.98 31.79 8.20
CA SER A 125 -3.64 33.05 8.88
C SER A 125 -4.51 33.26 10.13
N GLN A 126 -5.82 33.00 10.04
CA GLN A 126 -6.72 33.05 11.20
C GLN A 126 -6.32 32.04 12.29
N LYS A 127 -5.95 30.81 11.92
CA LYS A 127 -5.44 29.81 12.86
C LYS A 127 -4.15 30.26 13.55
N ILE A 128 -3.22 30.88 12.83
CA ILE A 128 -1.97 31.41 13.39
C ILE A 128 -2.28 32.45 14.48
N GLU A 129 -3.19 33.39 14.22
CA GLU A 129 -3.58 34.41 15.20
C GLU A 129 -4.21 33.78 16.45
N ILE A 130 -5.09 32.79 16.29
CA ILE A 130 -5.69 32.09 17.44
C ILE A 130 -4.61 31.39 18.28
N ILE A 131 -3.66 30.69 17.64
CA ILE A 131 -2.60 29.97 18.35
C ILE A 131 -1.67 30.94 19.09
N ARG A 132 -1.42 32.13 18.53
CA ARG A 132 -0.63 33.19 19.18
C ARG A 132 -1.28 33.74 20.46
N LEU A 133 -2.60 33.65 20.56
CA LEU A 133 -3.36 34.11 21.74
C LEU A 133 -3.41 33.08 22.86
N VAL A 134 -2.93 31.86 22.65
CA VAL A 134 -2.86 30.83 23.69
C VAL A 134 -1.93 31.31 24.80
N GLU A 135 -2.48 31.47 25.99
CA GLU A 135 -1.70 31.89 27.15
C GLU A 135 -0.88 30.74 27.74
N HIS A 136 0.34 31.06 28.17
CA HIS A 136 1.29 30.07 28.68
C HIS A 136 1.22 29.87 30.20
N CYS A 137 1.56 28.66 30.64
CA CYS A 137 1.64 28.32 32.05
C CYS A 137 2.86 27.45 32.37
N GLN A 138 3.47 27.68 33.54
CA GLN A 138 4.60 26.88 34.00
C GLN A 138 4.14 25.47 34.37
N VAL A 139 4.96 24.47 34.04
CA VAL A 139 4.74 23.08 34.42
C VAL A 139 5.28 22.86 35.83
N ASP A 140 4.45 22.34 36.72
CA ASP A 140 4.78 22.14 38.14
C ASP A 140 5.51 20.80 38.38
N ARG A 141 5.26 19.78 37.55
CA ARG A 141 5.88 18.45 37.63
C ARG A 141 6.09 17.85 36.25
N PHE A 142 7.26 17.24 36.04
CA PHE A 142 7.56 16.45 34.84
C PHE A 142 7.27 14.98 35.10
N VAL A 143 6.83 14.26 34.08
CA VAL A 143 6.63 12.81 34.13
C VAL A 143 7.34 12.09 32.98
N GLU A 144 7.86 10.90 33.28
CA GLU A 144 8.48 9.98 32.31
C GLU A 144 7.59 8.75 32.05
N ASP A 145 8.01 7.89 31.11
CA ASP A 145 7.29 6.67 30.76
C ASP A 145 7.12 5.74 31.97
N ASN A 146 5.90 5.21 32.14
CA ASN A 146 5.47 4.38 33.27
C ASN A 146 5.51 5.06 34.66
N GLU A 147 5.76 6.37 34.74
CA GLU A 147 5.74 7.08 36.01
C GLU A 147 4.32 7.27 36.54
N ALA A 148 4.15 7.15 37.85
CA ALA A 148 2.88 7.37 38.54
C ALA A 148 2.47 8.85 38.55
N ILE A 149 1.27 9.14 38.05
CA ILE A 149 0.63 10.45 38.11
C ILE A 149 -0.22 10.57 39.38
N SER A 150 -1.02 9.54 39.68
CA SER A 150 -1.80 9.45 40.92
C SER A 150 -0.92 9.13 42.13
N ASN A 151 -1.42 9.44 43.32
CA ASN A 151 -0.73 9.23 44.59
C ASN A 151 -0.62 7.73 44.94
N ASP A 152 -1.57 6.92 44.49
CA ASP A 152 -1.63 5.47 44.70
C ASP A 152 -0.90 4.65 43.62
N GLY A 153 -0.44 5.28 42.54
CA GLY A 153 0.26 4.63 41.43
C GLY A 153 -0.62 3.89 40.42
N ASP A 154 -1.95 4.04 40.51
CA ASP A 154 -2.91 3.41 39.60
C ASP A 154 -3.07 4.16 38.26
N VAL A 155 -2.81 5.46 38.24
CA VAL A 155 -2.80 6.30 37.04
C VAL A 155 -1.34 6.56 36.65
N ILE A 156 -0.91 6.05 35.51
CA ILE A 156 0.46 6.18 35.03
C ILE A 156 0.54 6.92 33.68
N CYS A 157 1.68 7.56 33.46
CA CYS A 157 2.07 8.11 32.18
C CYS A 157 2.54 7.00 31.24
N ILE A 158 2.14 7.06 29.97
CA ILE A 158 2.69 6.25 28.89
C ILE A 158 3.26 7.20 27.84
N ASP A 159 4.56 7.13 27.60
CA ASP A 159 5.20 7.95 26.58
C ASP A 159 4.74 7.48 25.19
N THR A 160 4.12 8.39 24.44
CA THR A 160 3.50 8.11 23.14
C THR A 160 3.85 9.19 22.10
N PRO A 161 5.15 9.45 21.85
CA PRO A 161 5.58 10.43 20.86
C PRO A 161 5.16 10.03 19.44
N GLY A 162 5.19 11.00 18.53
CA GLY A 162 4.81 10.80 17.12
C GLY A 162 3.93 11.93 16.62
N HIS A 163 2.67 11.97 17.08
CA HIS A 163 1.74 13.09 16.81
C HIS A 163 2.42 14.43 17.08
N MET A 164 2.98 14.55 18.30
CA MET A 164 3.89 15.63 18.67
C MET A 164 5.09 15.04 19.44
N PRO A 165 6.29 15.64 19.34
CA PRO A 165 7.41 15.30 20.20
C PRO A 165 7.05 15.44 21.68
N GLY A 166 7.23 14.36 22.44
CA GLY A 166 6.91 14.32 23.87
C GLY A 166 5.43 14.16 24.21
N HIS A 167 4.59 13.78 23.25
CA HIS A 167 3.20 13.41 23.49
C HIS A 167 3.12 12.26 24.51
N ILE A 168 2.19 12.36 25.47
CA ILE A 168 1.93 11.33 26.49
C ILE A 168 0.47 10.90 26.47
N SER A 169 0.25 9.62 26.79
CA SER A 169 -1.06 9.02 27.05
C SER A 169 -1.15 8.63 28.52
N ILE A 170 -2.37 8.45 29.03
CA ILE A 170 -2.61 8.15 30.44
C ILE A 170 -3.28 6.80 30.56
N TYR A 171 -2.70 5.90 31.35
CA TYR A 171 -3.26 4.57 31.58
C TYR A 171 -3.73 4.41 33.03
N VAL A 172 -5.01 4.06 33.20
CA VAL A 172 -5.64 3.85 34.51
C VAL A 172 -5.80 2.35 34.74
N LYS A 173 -4.81 1.77 35.43
CA LYS A 173 -4.64 0.30 35.57
C LYS A 173 -5.89 -0.43 36.06
N PRO A 174 -6.58 0.00 37.15
CA PRO A 174 -7.69 -0.78 37.70
C PRO A 174 -8.88 -0.90 36.75
N SER A 175 -9.09 0.14 35.94
CA SER A 175 -10.19 0.22 34.98
C SER A 175 -9.78 -0.15 33.55
N LYS A 176 -8.50 -0.49 33.35
CA LYS A 176 -7.92 -0.82 32.04
C LYS A 176 -8.28 0.21 30.95
N THR A 177 -8.28 1.47 31.35
CA THR A 177 -8.70 2.59 30.50
C THR A 177 -7.50 3.38 30.06
N LEU A 178 -7.35 3.52 28.74
CA LEU A 178 -6.35 4.37 28.11
C LEU A 178 -7.00 5.70 27.69
N ILE A 179 -6.46 6.81 28.16
CA ILE A 179 -6.75 8.15 27.64
C ILE A 179 -5.62 8.46 26.66
N ALA A 180 -5.91 8.33 25.37
CA ALA A 180 -4.90 8.27 24.31
C ALA A 180 -4.45 9.64 23.78
N GLY A 181 -5.12 10.73 24.18
CA GLY A 181 -4.90 12.04 23.56
C GLY A 181 -5.17 11.94 22.06
N ASP A 182 -4.18 12.37 21.27
CA ASP A 182 -4.19 12.33 19.80
C ASP A 182 -3.32 11.20 19.21
N ALA A 183 -2.72 10.35 20.06
CA ALA A 183 -2.01 9.15 19.59
C ALA A 183 -2.96 8.13 18.94
N LEU A 184 -4.26 8.21 19.24
CA LEU A 184 -5.34 7.44 18.62
C LEU A 184 -6.53 8.36 18.35
N ASN A 185 -7.36 8.00 17.39
CA ASN A 185 -8.59 8.71 17.04
C ASN A 185 -9.76 7.73 16.92
N VAL A 186 -10.99 8.25 17.01
CA VAL A 186 -12.18 7.51 16.60
C VAL A 186 -12.81 8.21 15.41
N ILE A 187 -12.86 7.53 14.27
CA ILE A 187 -13.43 8.06 13.02
C ILE A 187 -14.53 7.11 12.58
N GLN A 188 -15.75 7.62 12.40
CA GLN A 188 -16.91 6.82 11.99
C GLN A 188 -17.13 5.57 12.87
N ASP A 189 -17.00 5.73 14.19
CA ASP A 189 -17.14 4.68 15.20
C ASP A 189 -16.09 3.55 15.16
N GLU A 190 -15.00 3.74 14.41
CA GLU A 190 -13.84 2.85 14.36
C GLU A 190 -12.58 3.50 14.94
N LEU A 191 -11.75 2.68 15.57
CA LEU A 191 -10.46 3.11 16.13
C LEU A 191 -9.45 3.29 14.99
N SER A 192 -8.76 4.42 15.00
CA SER A 192 -7.71 4.78 14.05
C SER A 192 -6.45 5.23 14.80
N GLY A 193 -5.29 5.18 14.14
CA GLY A 193 -4.06 5.80 14.65
C GLY A 193 -4.13 7.33 14.68
N ALA A 194 -2.98 7.95 14.99
CA ALA A 194 -2.80 9.39 14.91
C ALA A 194 -3.15 9.92 13.49
N ASN A 195 -3.65 11.16 13.42
CA ASN A 195 -4.06 11.74 12.14
C ASN A 195 -2.82 12.12 11.33
N SER A 196 -2.61 11.50 10.16
CA SER A 196 -1.41 11.69 9.34
C SER A 196 -1.19 13.13 8.87
N VAL A 197 -2.27 13.91 8.69
CA VAL A 197 -2.18 15.32 8.28
C VAL A 197 -1.62 16.20 9.39
N PHE A 198 -1.84 15.81 10.65
CA PHE A 198 -1.47 16.60 11.82
C PHE A 198 -0.28 16.04 12.60
N THR A 199 0.16 14.83 12.28
CA THR A 199 1.25 14.13 12.97
C THR A 199 2.62 14.57 12.46
N PHE A 200 3.56 14.83 13.37
CA PHE A 200 4.93 15.23 13.02
C PHE A 200 5.83 14.06 12.63
N ASP A 201 5.63 12.89 13.24
CA ASP A 201 6.40 11.68 12.99
C ASP A 201 5.48 10.45 13.04
N MET A 202 5.10 9.93 11.86
CA MET A 202 4.21 8.78 11.74
C MET A 202 4.87 7.47 12.15
N GLU A 203 6.20 7.32 11.96
CA GLU A 203 6.90 6.11 12.35
C GLU A 203 6.92 5.96 13.87
N GLU A 204 7.24 7.05 14.57
CA GLU A 204 7.24 7.08 16.02
C GLU A 204 5.81 6.95 16.58
N ALA A 205 4.81 7.53 15.91
CA ALA A 205 3.40 7.33 16.27
C ALA A 205 3.00 5.84 16.20
N ASP A 206 3.43 5.12 15.16
CA ASP A 206 3.15 3.70 15.03
C ASP A 206 3.91 2.85 16.06
N ARG A 207 5.14 3.23 16.42
CA ARG A 207 5.86 2.62 17.57
C ARG A 207 5.10 2.84 18.88
N SER A 208 4.50 4.01 19.06
CA SER A 208 3.64 4.32 20.20
C SER A 208 2.38 3.46 20.22
N ILE A 209 1.72 3.24 19.08
CA ILE A 209 0.57 2.31 18.97
C ILE A 209 0.99 0.89 19.33
N LYS A 210 2.15 0.43 18.84
CA LYS A 210 2.71 -0.89 19.22
C LYS A 210 2.97 -0.99 20.71
N LYS A 211 3.53 0.05 21.33
CA LYS A 211 3.74 0.12 22.79
C LYS A 211 2.41 -0.01 23.54
N MET A 212 1.40 0.78 23.16
CA MET A 212 0.07 0.74 23.78
C MET A 212 -0.61 -0.62 23.60
N SER A 213 -0.40 -1.31 22.47
CA SER A 213 -0.97 -2.65 22.23
C SER A 213 -0.47 -3.75 23.17
N ASN A 214 0.62 -3.50 23.92
CA ASN A 214 1.14 -4.42 24.93
C ASN A 214 0.53 -4.20 26.32
N LEU A 215 -0.26 -3.15 26.52
CA LEU A 215 -1.05 -2.94 27.73
C LEU A 215 -2.34 -3.79 27.67
N ASP A 216 -2.95 -4.03 28.83
CA ASP A 216 -4.25 -4.71 28.96
C ASP A 216 -5.37 -3.66 28.94
N ILE A 217 -5.92 -3.35 27.77
CA ILE A 217 -6.85 -2.24 27.55
C ILE A 217 -8.25 -2.75 27.20
N GLU A 218 -9.24 -2.34 28.00
CA GLU A 218 -10.66 -2.62 27.75
C GLU A 218 -11.40 -1.39 27.22
N ARG A 219 -10.90 -0.18 27.50
CA ARG A 219 -11.56 1.09 27.15
C ARG A 219 -10.53 2.10 26.67
N ILE A 220 -10.83 2.81 25.59
CA ILE A 220 -10.02 3.90 25.05
C ILE A 220 -10.85 5.18 25.02
N ILE A 221 -10.25 6.30 25.41
CA ILE A 221 -10.79 7.64 25.24
C ILE A 221 -9.81 8.42 24.39
N CYS A 222 -10.20 8.71 23.14
CA CYS A 222 -9.46 9.58 22.25
C CYS A 222 -9.94 11.02 22.43
N TYR A 223 -9.03 11.97 22.33
CA TYR A 223 -9.39 13.38 22.50
C TYR A 223 -10.33 13.84 21.39
N HIS A 224 -9.99 13.51 20.14
CA HIS A 224 -10.88 13.61 18.99
C HIS A 224 -11.59 12.26 18.74
N GLY A 225 -12.91 12.32 18.60
CA GLY A 225 -13.76 11.14 18.35
C GLY A 225 -14.36 10.49 19.60
N GLY A 226 -13.74 10.66 20.78
CA GLY A 226 -14.30 10.28 22.07
C GLY A 226 -14.05 8.82 22.46
N GLU A 227 -15.06 8.19 23.03
CA GLU A 227 -14.91 6.89 23.70
C GLU A 227 -15.06 5.69 22.75
N TYR A 228 -14.11 4.75 22.84
CA TYR A 228 -14.13 3.45 22.15
C TYR A 228 -14.10 2.29 23.16
N LYS A 229 -15.04 1.35 23.02
CA LYS A 229 -15.20 0.18 23.90
C LYS A 229 -15.30 -1.16 23.16
N LYS A 230 -15.36 -1.14 21.82
CA LYS A 230 -15.60 -2.35 21.02
C LYS A 230 -14.30 -3.13 20.89
N GLU A 231 -14.09 -4.16 21.72
CA GLU A 231 -12.90 -5.02 21.64
C GLU A 231 -11.58 -4.21 21.56
N SER A 232 -11.42 -3.21 22.42
CA SER A 232 -10.35 -2.19 22.37
C SER A 232 -8.95 -2.79 22.16
N GLN A 233 -8.65 -3.90 22.83
CA GLN A 233 -7.40 -4.64 22.65
C GLN A 233 -7.21 -5.17 21.22
N ALA A 234 -8.25 -5.77 20.64
CA ALA A 234 -8.21 -6.32 19.29
C ALA A 234 -8.08 -5.20 18.25
N ALA A 235 -8.80 -4.08 18.45
CA ALA A 235 -8.69 -2.91 17.59
C ALA A 235 -7.27 -2.33 17.57
N LEU A 236 -6.63 -2.20 18.75
CA LEU A 236 -5.22 -1.78 18.83
C LEU A 236 -4.28 -2.74 18.11
N LYS A 237 -4.46 -4.05 18.29
CA LYS A 237 -3.66 -5.06 17.58
C LYS A 237 -3.83 -4.99 16.06
N ARG A 238 -5.03 -4.69 15.56
CA ARG A 238 -5.27 -4.48 14.12
C ARG A 238 -4.48 -3.28 13.60
N LEU A 239 -4.46 -2.17 14.33
CA LEU A 239 -3.67 -0.99 13.95
C LEU A 239 -2.16 -1.28 13.90
N VAL A 240 -1.65 -2.12 14.80
CA VAL A 240 -0.24 -2.58 14.77
C VAL A 240 0.05 -3.48 13.58
N ASN A 241 -0.92 -4.31 13.20
CA ASN A 241 -0.75 -5.39 12.23
C ASN A 241 -1.18 -5.03 10.80
N GLN A 242 -1.49 -3.76 10.53
CA GLN A 242 -1.90 -3.24 9.23
C GLN A 242 -0.71 -2.70 8.41
N ARG A 243 0.44 -3.38 8.45
CA ARG A 243 1.60 -3.06 7.62
C ARG A 243 1.92 -4.24 6.72
N ILE A 244 2.16 -3.97 5.44
CA ILE A 244 2.63 -4.96 4.48
C ILE A 244 3.99 -4.50 3.96
N ASN A 245 4.99 -5.33 4.18
CA ASN A 245 6.36 -5.13 3.73
C ASN A 245 6.59 -5.91 2.43
N LEU A 246 7.08 -5.22 1.40
CA LEU A 246 7.34 -5.79 0.09
C LEU A 246 8.84 -6.01 -0.12
N CYS A 247 9.19 -7.17 -0.69
CA CYS A 247 10.51 -7.44 -1.26
C CYS A 247 10.41 -7.46 -2.79
N LEU A 248 11.05 -6.49 -3.46
CA LEU A 248 11.02 -6.36 -4.91
C LEU A 248 12.23 -7.04 -5.56
N ILE A 249 11.98 -8.05 -6.39
CA ILE A 249 13.02 -8.67 -7.22
C ILE A 249 12.86 -8.21 -8.66
N GLY A 250 13.92 -7.60 -9.20
CA GLY A 250 13.88 -6.89 -10.48
C GLY A 250 13.45 -5.43 -10.29
N PHE A 251 14.31 -4.50 -10.69
CA PHE A 251 14.05 -3.05 -10.63
C PHE A 251 14.04 -2.41 -12.03
N GLY A 252 13.33 -3.07 -12.95
CA GLY A 252 13.16 -2.67 -14.36
C GLY A 252 12.13 -1.55 -14.57
N ASN A 253 11.71 -1.36 -15.81
CA ASN A 253 10.71 -0.34 -16.17
C ASN A 253 9.36 -0.59 -15.46
N ALA A 254 8.86 -1.84 -15.49
CA ALA A 254 7.59 -2.22 -14.85
C ALA A 254 7.63 -2.05 -13.33
N SER A 255 8.73 -2.49 -12.69
CA SER A 255 8.93 -2.30 -11.25
C SER A 255 8.93 -0.82 -10.85
N ARG A 256 9.60 0.05 -11.61
CA ARG A 256 9.58 1.49 -11.34
C ARG A 256 8.20 2.12 -11.57
N ALA A 257 7.45 1.65 -12.55
CA ALA A 257 6.06 2.06 -12.75
C ALA A 257 5.18 1.65 -11.55
N PHE A 258 5.32 0.42 -11.06
CA PHE A 258 4.67 -0.04 -9.82
C PHE A 258 5.06 0.83 -8.61
N CYS A 259 6.35 1.12 -8.41
CA CYS A 259 6.81 2.00 -7.33
C CYS A 259 6.20 3.39 -7.41
N ARG A 260 6.09 3.97 -8.62
CA ARG A 260 5.42 5.27 -8.82
C ARG A 260 3.95 5.21 -8.40
N ILE A 261 3.22 4.17 -8.85
CA ILE A 261 1.83 3.96 -8.45
C ILE A 261 1.71 3.83 -6.93
N LEU A 262 2.60 3.08 -6.28
CA LEU A 262 2.58 2.89 -4.84
C LEU A 262 2.80 4.21 -4.08
N ILE A 263 3.72 5.06 -4.55
CA ILE A 263 3.92 6.42 -4.00
C ILE A 263 2.66 7.26 -4.19
N ASP A 264 2.17 7.37 -5.42
CA ASP A 264 1.06 8.25 -5.76
C ASP A 264 -0.26 7.82 -5.08
N GLN A 265 -0.43 6.52 -4.81
CA GLN A 265 -1.64 5.94 -4.22
C GLN A 265 -1.50 5.61 -2.74
N HIS A 266 -0.37 5.88 -2.09
CA HIS A 266 -0.09 5.46 -0.70
C HIS A 266 -1.25 5.76 0.27
N GLU A 267 -1.64 7.04 0.37
CA GLU A 267 -2.74 7.46 1.25
C GLU A 267 -4.09 6.87 0.84
N SER A 268 -4.32 6.67 -0.46
CA SER A 268 -5.54 6.09 -1.00
C SER A 268 -5.66 4.62 -0.59
N VAL A 269 -4.58 3.84 -0.75
CA VAL A 269 -4.50 2.43 -0.32
C VAL A 269 -4.72 2.32 1.19
N LYS A 270 -4.01 3.13 1.98
CA LYS A 270 -4.14 3.11 3.43
C LYS A 270 -5.56 3.42 3.88
N LYS A 271 -6.19 4.43 3.29
CA LYS A 271 -7.58 4.79 3.58
C LYS A 271 -8.58 3.72 3.12
N MET A 272 -8.38 3.15 1.93
CA MET A 272 -9.32 2.20 1.33
C MET A 272 -9.24 0.82 1.99
N THR A 273 -8.05 0.40 2.39
CA THR A 273 -7.79 -0.99 2.79
C THR A 273 -7.43 -1.15 4.27
N GLY A 274 -7.06 -0.06 4.94
CA GLY A 274 -6.48 -0.07 6.28
C GLY A 274 -4.99 -0.38 6.30
N TYR A 275 -4.39 -0.92 5.24
CA TYR A 275 -2.98 -1.31 5.23
C TYR A 275 -2.04 -0.20 4.75
N ASP A 276 -0.97 -0.03 5.49
CA ASP A 276 0.21 0.72 5.10
C ASP A 276 1.18 -0.20 4.37
N VAL A 277 1.47 0.10 3.10
CA VAL A 277 2.29 -0.77 2.24
C VAL A 277 3.61 -0.07 1.95
N ARG A 278 4.72 -0.73 2.30
CA ARG A 278 6.08 -0.21 2.10
C ARG A 278 7.01 -1.27 1.52
N VAL A 279 8.08 -0.83 0.89
CA VAL A 279 9.11 -1.71 0.34
C VAL A 279 10.27 -1.78 1.31
N THR A 280 10.68 -2.98 1.75
CA THR A 280 11.80 -3.16 2.69
C THR A 280 13.04 -3.75 2.04
N ALA A 281 12.91 -4.30 0.82
CA ALA A 281 14.06 -4.79 0.07
C ALA A 281 13.88 -4.63 -1.44
N ILE A 282 14.96 -4.35 -2.15
CA ILE A 282 15.02 -4.29 -3.61
C ILE A 282 16.27 -5.01 -4.09
N ALA A 283 16.14 -5.92 -5.06
CA ALA A 283 17.25 -6.54 -5.76
C ALA A 283 17.15 -6.28 -7.27
N GLY A 284 18.19 -5.72 -7.87
CA GLY A 284 18.31 -5.58 -9.32
C GLY A 284 19.57 -6.27 -9.84
N ARG A 285 19.40 -7.19 -10.80
CA ARG A 285 20.50 -8.01 -11.38
C ARG A 285 21.77 -7.23 -11.72
N SER A 286 21.63 -6.04 -12.30
CA SER A 286 22.74 -5.16 -12.68
C SER A 286 22.69 -3.79 -11.99
N LYS A 287 21.81 -3.63 -11.00
CA LYS A 287 21.49 -2.33 -10.37
C LYS A 287 21.82 -2.30 -8.88
N GLY A 288 22.30 -3.41 -8.33
CA GLY A 288 22.63 -3.55 -6.91
C GLY A 288 21.48 -4.12 -6.08
N SER A 289 21.66 -4.12 -4.76
CA SER A 289 20.67 -4.57 -3.79
C SER A 289 20.59 -3.61 -2.60
N MET A 290 19.42 -3.55 -1.95
CA MET A 290 19.15 -2.69 -0.80
C MET A 290 18.17 -3.37 0.15
N ILE A 291 18.41 -3.23 1.45
CA ILE A 291 17.50 -3.64 2.52
C ILE A 291 17.38 -2.49 3.51
N ASP A 292 16.14 -2.13 3.85
CA ASP A 292 15.80 -1.27 4.98
C ASP A 292 14.51 -1.79 5.63
N LYS A 293 14.62 -2.30 6.86
CA LYS A 293 13.48 -2.87 7.59
C LYS A 293 12.49 -1.80 8.07
N GLU A 294 12.91 -0.55 8.13
CA GLU A 294 12.03 0.58 8.43
C GLU A 294 11.36 1.12 7.16
N GLY A 295 11.89 0.79 5.98
CA GLY A 295 11.29 1.06 4.67
C GLY A 295 12.23 1.85 3.76
N ILE A 296 12.26 1.47 2.49
CA ILE A 296 13.08 2.10 1.46
C ILE A 296 12.34 3.33 0.91
N ASN A 297 13.03 4.48 0.89
CA ASN A 297 12.54 5.67 0.20
C ASN A 297 12.60 5.45 -1.33
N LEU A 298 11.44 5.13 -1.91
CA LEU A 298 11.31 4.77 -3.33
C LEU A 298 11.64 5.93 -4.28
N GLU A 299 11.36 7.17 -3.90
CA GLU A 299 11.71 8.34 -4.72
C GLU A 299 13.23 8.48 -4.87
N THR A 300 13.95 8.31 -3.76
CA THR A 300 15.41 8.33 -3.72
C THR A 300 16.00 7.18 -4.52
N ALA A 301 15.47 5.96 -4.34
CA ALA A 301 15.91 4.79 -5.09
C ALA A 301 15.73 4.96 -6.61
N MET A 302 14.60 5.54 -7.04
CA MET A 302 14.35 5.84 -8.45
C MET A 302 15.25 6.96 -8.99
N ALA A 303 15.51 8.01 -8.21
CA ALA A 303 16.41 9.10 -8.58
C ALA A 303 17.85 8.60 -8.76
N CYS A 304 18.32 7.68 -7.90
CA CYS A 304 19.64 7.06 -8.03
C CYS A 304 19.79 6.32 -9.36
N ILE A 305 18.79 5.54 -9.77
CA ILE A 305 18.81 4.83 -11.06
C ILE A 305 18.96 5.80 -12.23
N GLN A 306 18.28 6.95 -12.20
CA GLN A 306 18.40 7.94 -13.28
C GLN A 306 19.79 8.57 -13.36
N LYS A 307 20.48 8.70 -12.22
CA LYS A 307 21.79 9.35 -12.12
C LYS A 307 22.96 8.40 -12.37
N SER A 308 22.93 7.20 -11.82
CA SER A 308 24.06 6.26 -11.79
C SER A 308 23.73 4.86 -12.32
N ASN A 309 22.48 4.60 -12.72
CA ASN A 309 21.97 3.27 -13.06
C ASN A 309 22.07 2.24 -11.91
N MET A 310 22.27 2.70 -10.67
CA MET A 310 22.30 1.90 -9.44
C MET A 310 21.17 2.33 -8.50
N ILE A 311 20.70 1.42 -7.64
CA ILE A 311 19.58 1.67 -6.71
C ILE A 311 19.99 2.64 -5.59
N HIS A 312 21.29 2.87 -5.40
CA HIS A 312 21.84 3.78 -4.39
C HIS A 312 23.19 4.38 -4.83
N GLU A 313 23.63 5.42 -4.11
CA GLU A 313 24.88 6.15 -4.40
C GLU A 313 26.11 5.59 -3.66
N ASN A 314 25.93 4.85 -2.55
CA ASN A 314 27.02 4.30 -1.72
C ASN A 314 27.40 2.85 -2.12
N GLU A 315 28.33 2.19 -1.42
CA GLU A 315 28.73 0.80 -1.72
C GLU A 315 27.52 -0.16 -1.72
N THR A 316 27.42 -1.01 -2.76
CA THR A 316 26.43 -2.09 -2.87
C THR A 316 26.52 -3.03 -1.70
N ILE A 317 25.36 -3.32 -1.08
CA ILE A 317 25.26 -4.56 -0.30
C ILE A 317 25.40 -5.70 -1.32
N ASP A 318 26.52 -6.42 -1.26
CA ASP A 318 26.80 -7.58 -2.11
C ASP A 318 26.08 -8.81 -1.52
N LEU A 319 24.75 -8.75 -1.53
CA LEU A 319 23.88 -9.87 -1.16
C LEU A 319 23.31 -10.48 -2.44
N ASP A 320 23.42 -11.80 -2.56
CA ASP A 320 22.66 -12.52 -3.57
C ASP A 320 21.15 -12.42 -3.27
N THR A 321 20.34 -12.63 -4.32
CA THR A 321 18.90 -12.43 -4.24
C THR A 321 18.21 -13.34 -3.22
N ILE A 322 18.69 -14.57 -3.02
CA ILE A 322 18.09 -15.50 -2.04
C ILE A 322 18.38 -15.02 -0.62
N SER A 323 19.63 -14.65 -0.33
CA SER A 323 20.00 -14.08 0.96
C SER A 323 19.26 -12.77 1.26
N LEU A 324 19.00 -11.95 0.23
CA LEU A 324 18.20 -10.74 0.39
C LEU A 324 16.74 -11.04 0.74
N ILE A 325 16.11 -12.03 0.09
CA ILE A 325 14.75 -12.48 0.43
C ILE A 325 14.69 -12.92 1.89
N GLU A 326 15.66 -13.71 2.35
CA GLU A 326 15.77 -14.16 3.76
C GLU A 326 15.88 -13.00 4.76
N GLN A 327 16.61 -11.94 4.41
CA GLN A 327 16.90 -10.82 5.31
C GLN A 327 15.90 -9.67 5.21
N SER A 328 15.03 -9.69 4.19
CA SER A 328 14.10 -8.60 3.85
C SER A 328 13.10 -8.27 4.95
N GLY A 329 12.71 -9.26 5.77
CA GLY A 329 11.60 -9.14 6.71
C GLY A 329 10.28 -8.79 6.02
N ALA A 330 10.13 -9.13 4.73
CA ALA A 330 8.96 -8.82 3.93
C ALA A 330 7.84 -9.84 4.14
N ASP A 331 6.59 -9.38 3.98
CA ASP A 331 5.38 -10.20 4.01
C ASP A 331 5.02 -10.70 2.59
N VAL A 332 5.46 -9.97 1.56
CA VAL A 332 5.14 -10.26 0.15
C VAL A 332 6.38 -10.12 -0.72
N LEU A 333 6.64 -11.15 -1.54
CA LEU A 333 7.60 -11.10 -2.63
C LEU A 333 6.90 -10.57 -3.89
N ILE A 334 7.47 -9.53 -4.50
CA ILE A 334 7.10 -9.09 -5.85
C ILE A 334 8.21 -9.55 -6.81
N GLU A 335 7.93 -10.57 -7.60
CA GLU A 335 8.90 -11.21 -8.52
C GLU A 335 8.73 -10.64 -9.94
N MET A 336 9.67 -9.81 -10.35
CA MET A 336 9.72 -9.12 -11.66
C MET A 336 11.12 -9.27 -12.30
N SER A 337 11.84 -10.35 -12.02
CA SER A 337 13.11 -10.62 -12.69
C SER A 337 12.91 -10.92 -14.18
N SER A 338 14.01 -10.86 -14.93
CA SER A 338 14.02 -11.21 -16.35
C SER A 338 13.57 -12.66 -16.57
N LEU A 339 12.80 -12.90 -17.62
CA LEU A 339 12.39 -14.25 -18.02
C LEU A 339 13.60 -15.10 -18.44
N SER A 340 13.71 -16.31 -17.89
CA SER A 340 14.44 -17.41 -18.52
C SER A 340 13.44 -18.33 -19.19
N ILE A 341 13.46 -18.38 -20.53
CA ILE A 341 12.54 -19.22 -21.28
C ILE A 341 12.81 -20.71 -21.09
N ASN A 342 14.07 -21.09 -20.83
CA ASN A 342 14.52 -22.48 -20.88
C ASN A 342 14.11 -23.31 -19.66
N ASP A 343 13.94 -22.67 -18.50
CA ASP A 343 13.75 -23.36 -17.23
C ASP A 343 12.97 -22.56 -16.19
N GLY A 344 12.61 -21.31 -16.48
CA GLY A 344 11.93 -20.42 -15.52
C GLY A 344 12.79 -19.97 -14.32
N GLN A 345 14.08 -20.26 -14.31
CA GLN A 345 15.00 -19.85 -13.25
C GLN A 345 15.59 -18.46 -13.50
N PRO A 346 16.01 -17.71 -12.47
CA PRO A 346 15.98 -18.03 -11.04
C PRO A 346 14.63 -17.73 -10.35
N ALA A 347 13.65 -17.21 -11.08
CA ALA A 347 12.37 -16.77 -10.51
C ALA A 347 11.62 -17.88 -9.73
N ILE A 348 11.66 -19.12 -10.23
CA ILE A 348 11.13 -20.27 -9.49
C ILE A 348 11.79 -20.39 -8.11
N SER A 349 13.13 -20.32 -8.05
CA SER A 349 13.87 -20.41 -6.78
C SER A 349 13.53 -19.26 -5.83
N HIS A 350 13.31 -18.05 -6.36
CA HIS A 350 12.88 -16.91 -5.55
C HIS A 350 11.49 -17.17 -4.90
N ILE A 351 10.54 -17.68 -5.69
CA ILE A 351 9.17 -17.94 -5.24
C ILE A 351 9.14 -19.10 -4.23
N GLU A 352 9.86 -20.19 -4.49
CA GLU A 352 9.98 -21.30 -3.54
C GLU A 352 10.54 -20.81 -2.21
N LYS A 353 11.58 -19.97 -2.27
CA LYS A 353 12.17 -19.40 -1.06
C LYS A 353 11.22 -18.49 -0.29
N ALA A 354 10.45 -17.66 -0.99
CA ALA A 354 9.43 -16.81 -0.37
C ALA A 354 8.37 -17.66 0.35
N PHE A 355 7.87 -18.74 -0.26
CA PHE A 355 6.94 -19.64 0.40
C PHE A 355 7.56 -20.38 1.60
N ASP A 356 8.84 -20.77 1.53
CA ASP A 356 9.54 -21.36 2.68
C ASP A 356 9.57 -20.41 3.88
N LEU A 357 9.60 -19.10 3.63
CA LEU A 357 9.59 -18.02 4.62
C LEU A 357 8.19 -17.49 4.96
N ASP A 358 7.14 -18.18 4.53
CA ASP A 358 5.74 -17.80 4.76
C ASP A 358 5.33 -16.44 4.15
N MET A 359 5.97 -16.06 3.04
CA MET A 359 5.65 -14.85 2.29
C MET A 359 4.60 -15.12 1.20
N HIS A 360 3.68 -14.17 1.00
CA HIS A 360 2.85 -14.16 -0.21
C HIS A 360 3.69 -13.83 -1.45
N VAL A 361 3.18 -14.17 -2.63
CA VAL A 361 3.91 -13.93 -3.89
C VAL A 361 3.00 -13.28 -4.92
N ILE A 362 3.48 -12.20 -5.53
CA ILE A 362 2.93 -11.58 -6.74
C ILE A 362 4.03 -11.60 -7.80
N THR A 363 3.76 -12.07 -9.01
CA THR A 363 4.78 -12.13 -10.06
C THR A 363 4.31 -11.57 -11.40
N ALA A 364 5.17 -10.79 -12.07
CA ALA A 364 5.02 -10.46 -13.50
C ALA A 364 5.80 -11.44 -14.40
N ASN A 365 6.53 -12.37 -13.81
CA ASN A 365 7.39 -13.28 -14.55
C ASN A 365 6.60 -14.51 -15.00
N LYS A 366 6.53 -14.69 -16.31
CA LYS A 366 5.85 -15.83 -16.95
C LYS A 366 6.55 -17.16 -16.66
N GLY A 367 7.86 -17.17 -16.43
CA GLY A 367 8.67 -18.38 -16.30
C GLY A 367 8.12 -19.36 -15.26
N PRO A 368 7.94 -18.95 -14.00
CA PRO A 368 7.36 -19.81 -12.96
C PRO A 368 5.98 -20.36 -13.30
N ILE A 369 5.13 -19.57 -13.96
CA ILE A 369 3.77 -19.97 -14.35
C ILE A 369 3.81 -20.97 -15.52
N ALA A 370 4.70 -20.75 -16.48
CA ALA A 370 4.86 -21.62 -17.63
C ALA A 370 5.55 -22.95 -17.28
N TRP A 371 6.46 -22.98 -16.30
CA TRP A 371 7.27 -24.17 -16.02
C TRP A 371 6.88 -24.95 -14.77
N LYS A 372 6.30 -24.29 -13.75
CA LYS A 372 6.14 -24.91 -12.42
C LYS A 372 4.87 -24.50 -11.67
N TYR A 373 3.87 -23.94 -12.37
CA TYR A 373 2.66 -23.39 -11.76
C TYR A 373 1.99 -24.33 -10.76
N LYS A 374 1.72 -25.58 -11.16
CA LYS A 374 0.98 -26.54 -10.32
C LYS A 374 1.68 -26.87 -9.01
N ALA A 375 3.00 -27.00 -9.03
CA ALA A 375 3.77 -27.27 -7.81
C ALA A 375 3.85 -26.03 -6.91
N LEU A 376 4.10 -24.85 -7.49
CA LEU A 376 4.13 -23.58 -6.74
C LEU A 376 2.77 -23.25 -6.11
N LYS A 377 1.67 -23.47 -6.85
CA LYS A 377 0.30 -23.32 -6.34
C LYS A 377 0.04 -24.23 -5.14
N LYS A 378 0.44 -25.51 -5.22
CA LYS A 378 0.31 -26.44 -4.09
C LYS A 378 1.11 -26.01 -2.86
N MET A 379 2.31 -25.45 -3.06
CA MET A 379 3.12 -24.94 -1.96
C MET A 379 2.42 -23.76 -1.25
N ALA A 380 1.89 -22.82 -2.03
CA ALA A 380 1.14 -21.68 -1.50
C ALA A 380 -0.11 -22.14 -0.73
N GLU A 381 -0.91 -23.04 -1.32
CA GLU A 381 -2.13 -23.59 -0.70
C GLU A 381 -1.84 -24.33 0.61
N ALA A 382 -0.75 -25.12 0.66
CA ALA A 382 -0.37 -25.87 1.86
C ALA A 382 -0.04 -24.96 3.07
N LYS A 383 0.34 -23.71 2.82
CA LYS A 383 0.68 -22.70 3.83
C LYS A 383 -0.36 -21.58 3.95
N ASN A 384 -1.50 -21.70 3.25
CA ASN A 384 -2.53 -20.65 3.17
C ASN A 384 -1.98 -19.29 2.69
N LEU A 385 -1.04 -19.32 1.76
CA LEU A 385 -0.43 -18.13 1.15
C LEU A 385 -1.10 -17.84 -0.20
N GLN A 386 -1.18 -16.55 -0.56
CA GLN A 386 -1.61 -16.15 -1.89
C GLN A 386 -0.46 -16.22 -2.90
N PHE A 387 -0.80 -16.66 -4.11
CA PHE A 387 0.09 -16.65 -5.28
C PHE A 387 -0.65 -16.02 -6.47
N LEU A 388 -0.25 -14.80 -6.84
CA LEU A 388 -0.90 -13.95 -7.82
C LEU A 388 0.06 -13.61 -8.98
N TYR A 389 -0.49 -13.37 -10.17
CA TYR A 389 0.29 -13.35 -11.42
C TYR A 389 -0.44 -12.66 -12.59
N GLU A 390 -1.28 -11.66 -12.34
CA GLU A 390 -2.09 -11.00 -13.37
C GLU A 390 -1.22 -10.45 -14.51
N THR A 391 -0.14 -9.75 -14.15
CA THR A 391 0.77 -9.10 -15.11
C THR A 391 1.54 -10.07 -16.00
N THR A 392 1.48 -11.39 -15.76
CA THR A 392 2.24 -12.35 -16.58
C THR A 392 1.78 -12.37 -18.03
N VAL A 393 0.51 -12.10 -18.32
CA VAL A 393 -0.05 -12.08 -19.67
C VAL A 393 -0.87 -10.79 -19.88
N MET A 394 -0.68 -10.11 -21.02
CA MET A 394 -1.35 -8.85 -21.37
C MET A 394 -1.15 -7.69 -20.37
N ASP A 395 0.10 -7.42 -19.98
CA ASP A 395 0.53 -6.16 -19.33
C ASP A 395 -0.32 -5.66 -18.14
N GLY A 396 -1.04 -6.55 -17.44
CA GLY A 396 -1.90 -6.20 -16.30
C GLY A 396 -3.39 -6.02 -16.63
N THR A 397 -3.78 -6.16 -17.89
CA THR A 397 -5.19 -6.31 -18.29
C THR A 397 -5.80 -7.53 -17.58
N PRO A 398 -6.98 -7.42 -16.93
CA PRO A 398 -7.59 -8.53 -16.22
C PRO A 398 -7.94 -9.71 -17.13
N VAL A 399 -7.18 -10.81 -16.99
CA VAL A 399 -7.40 -12.09 -17.67
C VAL A 399 -7.64 -13.17 -16.61
N PHE A 400 -6.72 -13.30 -15.64
CA PHE A 400 -6.80 -14.35 -14.63
C PHE A 400 -7.82 -13.99 -13.54
N ASN A 401 -7.79 -12.74 -13.04
CA ASN A 401 -8.75 -12.26 -12.05
C ASN A 401 -10.17 -12.16 -12.63
N LEU A 402 -10.31 -11.92 -13.95
CA LEU A 402 -11.60 -12.01 -14.62
C LEU A 402 -12.22 -13.40 -14.42
N VAL A 403 -11.50 -14.46 -14.77
CA VAL A 403 -12.00 -15.83 -14.61
C VAL A 403 -12.21 -16.17 -13.13
N LYS A 404 -11.23 -15.86 -12.27
CA LYS A 404 -11.25 -16.24 -10.85
C LYS A 404 -12.36 -15.54 -10.06
N TYR A 405 -12.56 -14.25 -10.25
CA TYR A 405 -13.43 -13.44 -9.39
C TYR A 405 -14.71 -12.94 -10.06
N THR A 406 -14.78 -12.91 -11.40
CA THR A 406 -15.94 -12.35 -12.11
C THR A 406 -16.76 -13.40 -12.88
N LEU A 407 -16.21 -14.59 -13.10
CA LEU A 407 -16.90 -15.72 -13.74
C LEU A 407 -17.05 -16.94 -12.81
N PRO A 408 -17.53 -16.77 -11.56
CA PRO A 408 -17.64 -17.88 -10.62
C PRO A 408 -18.58 -18.96 -11.18
N GLY A 409 -18.14 -20.23 -11.09
CA GLY A 409 -18.89 -21.39 -11.58
C GLY A 409 -18.73 -21.69 -13.08
N CYS A 410 -18.05 -20.84 -13.85
CA CYS A 410 -17.69 -21.14 -15.23
C CYS A 410 -16.43 -22.02 -15.30
N THR A 411 -16.41 -22.96 -16.25
CA THR A 411 -15.22 -23.73 -16.62
C THR A 411 -14.72 -23.26 -17.98
N VAL A 412 -13.45 -22.86 -18.07
CA VAL A 412 -12.81 -22.53 -19.36
C VAL A 412 -12.63 -23.78 -20.20
N LYS A 413 -13.09 -23.73 -21.46
CA LYS A 413 -13.01 -24.83 -22.44
C LYS A 413 -11.89 -24.65 -23.44
N SER A 414 -11.62 -23.41 -23.82
CA SER A 414 -10.53 -23.05 -24.73
C SER A 414 -10.23 -21.56 -24.64
N PHE A 415 -9.06 -21.17 -25.14
CA PHE A 415 -8.74 -19.78 -25.42
C PHE A 415 -8.03 -19.64 -26.78
N LYS A 416 -8.15 -18.46 -27.38
CA LYS A 416 -7.37 -18.01 -28.54
C LYS A 416 -6.89 -16.59 -28.33
N GLY A 417 -5.69 -16.25 -28.79
CA GLY A 417 -5.19 -14.89 -28.63
C GLY A 417 -4.11 -14.47 -29.62
N ILE A 418 -3.88 -13.16 -29.66
CA ILE A 418 -2.73 -12.51 -30.28
C ILE A 418 -1.99 -11.84 -29.15
N LEU A 419 -0.82 -12.39 -28.81
CA LEU A 419 -0.15 -12.12 -27.55
C LEU A 419 1.32 -11.72 -27.73
N ASN A 420 1.77 -11.50 -28.97
CA ASN A 420 3.14 -11.12 -29.27
C ASN A 420 3.18 -9.94 -30.25
N SER A 421 3.50 -8.76 -29.72
CA SER A 421 3.54 -7.50 -30.45
C SER A 421 4.58 -7.49 -31.57
N THR A 422 5.77 -8.05 -31.32
CA THR A 422 6.89 -8.04 -32.27
C THR A 422 6.56 -8.79 -33.56
N THR A 423 5.99 -9.99 -33.46
CA THR A 423 5.55 -10.75 -34.64
C THR A 423 4.43 -10.04 -35.39
N ASN A 424 3.51 -9.41 -34.65
CA ASN A 424 2.42 -8.64 -35.26
C ASN A 424 2.95 -7.42 -36.04
N PHE A 425 3.91 -6.69 -35.46
CA PHE A 425 4.58 -5.57 -36.10
C PHE A 425 5.31 -6.00 -37.38
N VAL A 426 6.08 -7.09 -37.33
CA VAL A 426 6.83 -7.60 -38.48
C VAL A 426 5.90 -7.96 -39.62
N ILE A 427 4.79 -8.66 -39.34
CA ILE A 427 3.79 -8.99 -40.37
C ILE A 427 3.16 -7.71 -40.94
N GLU A 428 2.84 -6.71 -40.12
CA GLU A 428 2.27 -5.44 -40.57
C GLU A 428 3.21 -4.62 -41.45
N GLU A 429 4.52 -4.62 -41.16
CA GLU A 429 5.52 -4.04 -42.06
C GLU A 429 5.58 -4.77 -43.40
N MET A 430 5.46 -6.10 -43.39
CA MET A 430 5.36 -6.87 -44.63
C MET A 430 4.05 -6.58 -45.39
N GLU A 431 2.95 -6.30 -44.70
CA GLU A 431 1.68 -5.85 -45.31
C GLU A 431 1.85 -4.47 -46.01
N LYS A 432 2.79 -3.63 -45.55
CA LYS A 432 3.16 -2.36 -46.19
C LYS A 432 4.08 -2.54 -47.41
N GLY A 433 4.49 -3.77 -47.70
CA GLY A 433 5.31 -4.13 -48.87
C GLY A 433 6.80 -4.32 -48.57
N ASN A 434 7.21 -4.26 -47.30
CA ASN A 434 8.60 -4.55 -46.93
C ASN A 434 8.90 -6.05 -47.04
N ASP A 435 10.15 -6.40 -47.36
CA ASP A 435 10.62 -7.77 -47.20
C ASP A 435 10.84 -8.12 -45.73
N TYR A 436 11.01 -9.41 -45.44
CA TYR A 436 11.12 -9.93 -44.09
C TYR A 436 12.31 -9.32 -43.32
N GLU A 437 13.49 -9.21 -43.94
CA GLU A 437 14.67 -8.63 -43.29
C GLU A 437 14.48 -7.14 -42.98
N SER A 438 13.85 -6.38 -43.88
CA SER A 438 13.56 -4.97 -43.69
C SER A 438 12.52 -4.74 -42.60
N ALA A 439 11.49 -5.60 -42.54
CA ALA A 439 10.49 -5.57 -41.47
C ALA A 439 11.10 -5.83 -40.08
N ILE A 440 12.02 -6.79 -39.96
CA ILE A 440 12.78 -7.04 -38.72
C ILE A 440 13.62 -5.82 -38.33
N LYS A 441 14.34 -5.23 -39.29
CA LYS A 441 15.13 -4.01 -39.02
C LYS A 441 14.24 -2.86 -38.55
N GLN A 442 13.06 -2.70 -39.13
CA GLN A 442 12.11 -1.68 -38.70
C GLN A 442 11.60 -1.95 -37.29
N ALA A 443 11.27 -3.21 -36.96
CA ALA A 443 10.88 -3.60 -35.61
C ALA A 443 11.98 -3.29 -34.58
N GLN A 444 13.25 -3.47 -34.94
CA GLN A 444 14.40 -3.12 -34.08
C GLN A 444 14.55 -1.61 -33.91
N LEU A 445 14.37 -0.83 -34.98
CA LEU A 445 14.45 0.63 -34.95
C LEU A 445 13.35 1.25 -34.09
N GLU A 446 12.14 0.69 -34.14
CA GLU A 446 10.99 1.16 -33.35
C GLU A 446 10.94 0.56 -31.93
N GLY A 447 11.88 -0.32 -31.59
CA GLY A 447 11.99 -0.91 -30.25
C GLY A 447 11.00 -2.04 -29.96
N PHE A 448 10.34 -2.59 -30.98
CA PHE A 448 9.52 -3.80 -30.87
C PHE A 448 10.37 -5.08 -30.80
N ALA A 449 11.55 -5.08 -31.41
CA ALA A 449 12.44 -6.25 -31.47
C ALA A 449 13.81 -5.94 -30.87
N GLU A 450 14.37 -6.90 -30.13
CA GLU A 450 15.78 -6.83 -29.70
C GLU A 450 16.75 -7.13 -30.86
N ALA A 451 18.05 -6.97 -30.60
CA ALA A 451 19.10 -7.29 -31.58
C ALA A 451 19.02 -8.75 -32.07
N ASP A 452 18.69 -9.67 -31.16
CA ASP A 452 18.29 -11.04 -31.48
C ASP A 452 16.78 -11.22 -31.23
N PRO A 453 15.95 -11.24 -32.27
CA PRO A 453 14.50 -11.33 -32.14
C PRO A 453 13.98 -12.76 -32.08
N SER A 454 14.85 -13.79 -31.98
CA SER A 454 14.47 -15.20 -32.08
C SER A 454 13.41 -15.61 -31.05
N MET A 455 13.44 -15.00 -29.86
CA MET A 455 12.44 -15.21 -28.80
C MET A 455 11.00 -14.93 -29.26
N ASP A 456 10.81 -13.90 -30.07
CA ASP A 456 9.50 -13.51 -30.59
C ASP A 456 9.21 -14.20 -31.90
N ILE A 457 10.14 -14.15 -32.84
CA ILE A 457 9.98 -14.62 -34.22
C ILE A 457 9.76 -16.13 -34.29
N ASP A 458 10.47 -16.89 -33.48
CA ASP A 458 10.26 -18.33 -33.39
C ASP A 458 8.99 -18.64 -32.57
N GLY A 459 8.42 -17.67 -31.86
CA GLY A 459 7.18 -17.83 -31.10
C GLY A 459 7.38 -18.37 -29.68
N TRP A 460 8.57 -18.26 -29.10
CA TRP A 460 8.86 -18.74 -27.75
C TRP A 460 8.16 -17.92 -26.67
N ASP A 461 8.12 -16.59 -26.80
CA ASP A 461 7.34 -15.74 -25.89
C ASP A 461 5.83 -16.07 -25.96
N ALA A 462 5.30 -16.23 -27.18
CA ALA A 462 3.93 -16.67 -27.41
C ALA A 462 3.66 -18.05 -26.79
N ALA A 463 4.60 -19.00 -26.89
CA ALA A 463 4.49 -20.32 -26.26
C ALA A 463 4.49 -20.23 -24.72
N ALA A 464 5.34 -19.39 -24.12
CA ALA A 464 5.33 -19.16 -22.68
C ALA A 464 4.00 -18.57 -22.18
N LYS A 465 3.44 -17.58 -22.89
CA LYS A 465 2.13 -16.98 -22.59
C LYS A 465 0.99 -18.00 -22.75
N THR A 466 1.03 -18.80 -23.82
CA THR A 466 0.06 -19.88 -24.06
C THR A 466 0.11 -20.92 -22.93
N THR A 467 1.31 -21.31 -22.51
CA THR A 467 1.51 -22.26 -21.42
C THR A 467 0.97 -21.71 -20.10
N ALA A 468 1.24 -20.45 -19.79
CA ALA A 468 0.71 -19.79 -18.59
C ALA A 468 -0.82 -19.77 -18.57
N LEU A 469 -1.45 -19.36 -19.68
CA LEU A 469 -2.92 -19.37 -19.81
C LEU A 469 -3.49 -20.79 -19.66
N ALA A 470 -2.90 -21.79 -20.32
CA ALA A 470 -3.35 -23.18 -20.24
C ALA A 470 -3.23 -23.76 -18.83
N ASN A 471 -2.10 -23.54 -18.15
CA ASN A 471 -1.86 -24.03 -16.80
C ASN A 471 -2.82 -23.41 -15.79
N VAL A 472 -3.03 -22.09 -15.87
CA VAL A 472 -3.88 -21.39 -14.90
C VAL A 472 -5.37 -21.56 -15.19
N LEU A 473 -5.81 -21.26 -16.40
CA LEU A 473 -7.24 -21.16 -16.72
C LEU A 473 -7.90 -22.52 -16.91
N MET A 474 -7.12 -23.52 -17.36
CA MET A 474 -7.64 -24.83 -17.75
C MET A 474 -7.11 -25.97 -16.87
N GLY A 475 -6.24 -25.66 -15.89
CA GLY A 475 -5.65 -26.66 -15.00
C GLY A 475 -4.61 -27.55 -15.69
N GLY A 476 -3.96 -27.05 -16.74
CA GLY A 476 -2.86 -27.72 -17.43
C GLY A 476 -1.65 -27.98 -16.54
N ASP A 477 -0.76 -28.86 -17.00
CA ASP A 477 0.53 -29.17 -16.39
C ASP A 477 1.58 -29.23 -17.50
N LEU A 478 1.57 -28.20 -18.34
CA LEU A 478 2.39 -28.06 -19.54
C LEU A 478 3.61 -27.19 -19.25
N THR A 479 4.63 -27.35 -20.09
CA THR A 479 5.78 -26.45 -20.23
C THR A 479 5.78 -25.83 -21.63
N PRO A 480 6.58 -24.76 -21.88
CA PRO A 480 6.72 -24.20 -23.23
C PRO A 480 7.19 -25.21 -24.29
N LEU A 481 7.84 -26.31 -23.88
CA LEU A 481 8.27 -27.39 -24.77
C LEU A 481 7.11 -28.28 -25.25
N ASP A 482 6.00 -28.30 -24.51
CA ASP A 482 4.82 -29.10 -24.83
C ASP A 482 3.86 -28.37 -25.79
N ILE A 483 4.15 -27.10 -26.10
CA ILE A 483 3.38 -26.29 -27.05
C ILE A 483 3.82 -26.61 -28.47
N ASP A 484 2.87 -26.98 -29.33
CA ASP A 484 3.10 -27.11 -30.77
C ASP A 484 3.34 -25.72 -31.36
N ARG A 485 4.62 -25.36 -31.48
CA ARG A 485 5.09 -24.00 -31.78
C ARG A 485 5.67 -23.92 -33.19
N THR A 486 5.06 -23.06 -33.98
CA THR A 486 5.50 -22.64 -35.31
C THR A 486 5.56 -21.11 -35.33
N GLY A 487 6.75 -20.54 -35.51
CA GLY A 487 6.98 -19.09 -35.55
C GLY A 487 6.60 -18.45 -36.89
N ILE A 488 7.05 -17.22 -37.13
CA ILE A 488 6.77 -16.48 -38.37
C ILE A 488 7.94 -16.50 -39.38
N GLY A 489 9.08 -17.09 -39.02
CA GLY A 489 10.33 -16.97 -39.78
C GLY A 489 10.32 -17.55 -41.21
N TYR A 490 9.33 -18.37 -41.57
CA TYR A 490 9.18 -18.91 -42.92
C TYR A 490 8.18 -18.13 -43.80
N ILE A 491 7.49 -17.14 -43.23
CA ILE A 491 6.46 -16.37 -43.93
C ILE A 491 7.15 -15.40 -44.90
N THR A 492 6.73 -15.42 -46.16
CA THR A 492 7.30 -14.55 -47.20
C THR A 492 6.41 -13.33 -47.47
N ALA A 493 6.98 -12.27 -48.03
CA ALA A 493 6.20 -11.13 -48.52
C ALA A 493 5.17 -11.53 -49.58
N THR A 494 5.41 -12.62 -50.32
CA THR A 494 4.43 -13.15 -51.29
C THR A 494 3.22 -13.74 -50.57
N ASP A 495 3.42 -14.48 -49.47
CA ASP A 495 2.34 -15.06 -48.67
C ASP A 495 1.45 -13.96 -48.08
N VAL A 496 2.06 -12.92 -47.50
CA VAL A 496 1.35 -11.76 -46.95
C VAL A 496 0.55 -11.03 -48.04
N ASN A 497 1.16 -10.75 -49.19
CA ASN A 497 0.47 -10.10 -50.31
C ASN A 497 -0.68 -10.94 -50.89
N ASN A 498 -0.53 -12.27 -50.92
CA ASN A 498 -1.61 -13.17 -51.35
C ASN A 498 -2.77 -13.16 -50.34
N ALA A 499 -2.48 -13.18 -49.04
CA ALA A 499 -3.49 -13.05 -48.00
C ALA A 499 -4.30 -11.76 -48.16
N LEU A 500 -3.63 -10.62 -48.38
CA LEU A 500 -4.29 -9.33 -48.59
C LEU A 500 -5.20 -9.31 -49.83
N LYS A 501 -4.80 -9.97 -50.92
CA LYS A 501 -5.64 -10.11 -52.13
C LYS A 501 -6.90 -10.95 -51.88
N GLU A 502 -6.86 -11.87 -50.92
CA GLU A 502 -8.01 -12.68 -50.50
C GLU A 502 -8.85 -12.02 -49.39
N ASP A 503 -8.61 -10.73 -49.08
CA ASP A 503 -9.23 -10.01 -47.96
C ASP A 503 -9.02 -10.69 -46.58
N LYS A 504 -7.80 -11.22 -46.40
CA LYS A 504 -7.33 -11.87 -45.17
C LYS A 504 -6.04 -11.21 -44.67
N LYS A 505 -5.73 -11.46 -43.41
CA LYS A 505 -4.45 -11.14 -42.77
C LYS A 505 -3.81 -12.40 -42.21
N ILE A 506 -2.49 -12.38 -42.06
CA ILE A 506 -1.77 -13.43 -41.34
C ILE A 506 -1.56 -12.93 -39.90
N LYS A 507 -1.87 -13.75 -38.89
CA LYS A 507 -1.63 -13.44 -37.48
C LYS A 507 -1.02 -14.64 -36.77
N LEU A 508 -0.14 -14.40 -35.80
CA LEU A 508 0.39 -15.47 -34.94
C LEU A 508 -0.62 -15.77 -33.83
N ILE A 509 -1.29 -16.92 -33.91
CA ILE A 509 -2.35 -17.31 -32.98
C ILE A 509 -1.76 -18.15 -31.86
N CYS A 510 -2.09 -17.77 -30.62
CA CYS A 510 -1.91 -18.57 -29.41
C CYS A 510 -3.23 -19.29 -29.10
N GLU A 511 -3.25 -20.61 -28.99
CA GLU A 511 -4.47 -21.39 -28.77
C GLU A 511 -4.26 -22.43 -27.67
N GLY A 512 -5.26 -22.62 -26.80
CA GLY A 512 -5.32 -23.73 -25.86
C GLY A 512 -6.72 -24.35 -25.82
N TYR A 513 -6.81 -25.68 -25.82
CA TYR A 513 -8.07 -26.43 -25.84
C TYR A 513 -7.89 -27.81 -25.21
N PHE A 514 -9.01 -28.52 -25.00
CA PHE A 514 -8.97 -29.92 -24.60
C PHE A 514 -8.94 -30.84 -25.81
N GLU A 515 -7.95 -31.73 -25.87
CA GLU A 515 -7.89 -32.85 -26.81
C GLU A 515 -7.80 -34.16 -26.01
N ASN A 516 -8.72 -35.10 -26.27
CA ASN A 516 -8.79 -36.38 -25.55
C ASN A 516 -8.81 -36.24 -24.00
N GLY A 517 -9.41 -35.16 -23.50
CA GLY A 517 -9.50 -34.88 -22.06
C GLY A 517 -8.24 -34.28 -21.43
N GLN A 518 -7.22 -33.96 -22.22
CA GLN A 518 -6.00 -33.29 -21.79
C GLN A 518 -5.93 -31.88 -22.38
N VAL A 519 -5.34 -30.95 -21.63
CA VAL A 519 -5.07 -29.60 -22.13
C VAL A 519 -3.90 -29.67 -23.10
N VAL A 520 -4.07 -29.11 -24.30
CA VAL A 520 -3.03 -28.96 -25.31
C VAL A 520 -2.95 -27.50 -25.75
N GLY A 521 -1.77 -27.06 -26.21
CA GLY A 521 -1.54 -25.70 -26.66
C GLY A 521 -0.82 -25.63 -28.01
N LYS A 522 -1.15 -24.62 -28.80
CA LYS A 522 -0.54 -24.36 -30.11
C LYS A 522 -0.20 -22.89 -30.29
N VAL A 523 0.91 -22.63 -30.99
CA VAL A 523 1.30 -21.31 -31.47
C VAL A 523 1.61 -21.42 -32.95
N TYR A 524 0.85 -20.75 -33.81
CA TYR A 524 1.02 -20.90 -35.26
C TYR A 524 0.50 -19.70 -36.06
N PRO A 525 1.08 -19.38 -37.23
CA PRO A 525 0.51 -18.39 -38.13
C PRO A 525 -0.80 -18.88 -38.74
N GLN A 526 -1.84 -18.06 -38.70
CA GLN A 526 -3.15 -18.37 -39.27
C GLN A 526 -3.62 -17.24 -40.20
N LEU A 527 -4.27 -17.62 -41.30
CA LEU A 527 -5.06 -16.69 -42.11
C LEU A 527 -6.37 -16.37 -41.39
N VAL A 528 -6.58 -15.10 -41.09
CA VAL A 528 -7.81 -14.55 -40.48
C VAL A 528 -8.50 -13.62 -41.47
N ASN A 529 -9.82 -13.75 -41.61
CA ASN A 529 -10.60 -12.87 -42.47
C ASN A 529 -10.52 -11.44 -41.94
N ARG A 530 -10.53 -10.44 -42.84
CA ARG A 530 -10.43 -9.03 -42.42
C ARG A 530 -11.59 -8.56 -41.53
N SER A 531 -12.76 -9.22 -41.63
CA SER A 531 -13.92 -8.98 -40.77
C SER A 531 -13.82 -9.62 -39.39
N ASP A 532 -12.84 -10.49 -39.15
CA ASP A 532 -12.61 -11.15 -37.87
C ASP A 532 -12.01 -10.17 -36.85
N LEU A 533 -12.42 -10.26 -35.58
CA LEU A 533 -11.87 -9.44 -34.49
C LEU A 533 -10.35 -9.61 -34.38
N PHE A 534 -9.83 -10.81 -34.63
CA PHE A 534 -8.38 -11.09 -34.61
C PHE A 534 -7.62 -10.27 -35.67
N ALA A 535 -8.25 -9.95 -36.80
CA ALA A 535 -7.63 -9.13 -37.85
C ALA A 535 -7.53 -7.64 -37.48
N THR A 536 -8.29 -7.19 -36.47
CA THR A 536 -8.30 -5.78 -36.01
C THR A 536 -7.16 -5.45 -35.04
N ILE A 537 -6.43 -6.46 -34.57
CA ILE A 537 -5.35 -6.30 -33.58
C ILE A 537 -4.09 -5.82 -34.29
N ASP A 538 -3.66 -4.60 -33.94
CA ASP A 538 -2.45 -3.96 -34.44
C ASP A 538 -1.22 -4.30 -33.59
N ALA A 539 -0.03 -3.89 -34.04
CA ALA A 539 1.24 -4.19 -33.39
C ALA A 539 1.31 -3.88 -31.88
N THR A 540 0.56 -2.89 -31.41
CA THR A 540 0.55 -2.42 -30.02
C THR A 540 -0.65 -2.92 -29.22
N SER A 541 -1.49 -3.78 -29.80
CA SER A 541 -2.66 -4.34 -29.13
C SER A 541 -2.52 -5.84 -28.91
N SER A 542 -3.19 -6.34 -27.88
CA SER A 542 -3.30 -7.76 -27.59
C SER A 542 -4.76 -8.17 -27.46
N LEU A 543 -5.06 -9.43 -27.77
CA LEU A 543 -6.39 -10.00 -27.64
C LEU A 543 -6.32 -11.38 -27.03
N VAL A 544 -7.26 -11.67 -26.13
CA VAL A 544 -7.58 -13.03 -25.69
C VAL A 544 -9.09 -13.24 -25.75
N SER A 545 -9.50 -14.26 -26.50
CA SER A 545 -10.83 -14.84 -26.45
C SER A 545 -10.80 -16.07 -25.54
N ILE A 546 -11.72 -16.13 -24.57
CA ILE A 546 -11.91 -17.25 -23.65
C ILE A 546 -13.30 -17.83 -23.89
N THR A 547 -13.38 -19.12 -24.21
CA THR A 547 -14.65 -19.84 -24.33
C THR A 547 -14.90 -20.62 -23.05
N THR A 548 -16.09 -20.46 -22.47
CA THR A 548 -16.54 -21.14 -21.24
C THR A 548 -17.75 -22.04 -21.51
N ASP A 549 -18.06 -22.94 -20.58
CA ASP A 549 -19.28 -23.78 -20.63
C ASP A 549 -20.59 -23.01 -20.47
N LEU A 550 -20.62 -22.00 -19.60
CA LEU A 550 -21.86 -21.30 -19.22
C LEU A 550 -21.99 -19.91 -19.83
N MET A 551 -20.93 -19.10 -19.78
CA MET A 551 -20.95 -17.70 -20.26
C MET A 551 -20.78 -17.61 -21.78
N GLY A 552 -20.34 -18.69 -22.43
CA GLY A 552 -19.95 -18.67 -23.84
C GLY A 552 -18.59 -18.02 -24.05
N GLU A 553 -18.43 -17.30 -25.16
CA GLU A 553 -17.18 -16.63 -25.55
C GLU A 553 -17.10 -15.21 -24.97
N VAL A 554 -15.98 -14.92 -24.30
CA VAL A 554 -15.63 -13.60 -23.76
C VAL A 554 -14.33 -13.15 -24.39
N VAL A 555 -14.35 -11.98 -25.04
CA VAL A 555 -13.17 -11.42 -25.70
C VAL A 555 -12.68 -10.18 -24.96
N ILE A 556 -11.40 -10.16 -24.61
CA ILE A 556 -10.70 -9.04 -23.99
C ILE A 556 -9.71 -8.49 -25.00
N ILE A 557 -9.74 -7.17 -25.21
CA ILE A 557 -8.82 -6.46 -26.10
C ILE A 557 -8.12 -5.38 -25.29
N GLU A 558 -6.80 -5.45 -25.22
CA GLU A 558 -5.93 -4.41 -24.71
C GLU A 558 -5.40 -3.60 -25.90
N LYS A 559 -5.54 -2.27 -25.84
CA LYS A 559 -5.09 -1.38 -26.91
C LYS A 559 -4.01 -0.44 -26.40
N ASN A 560 -2.86 -0.43 -27.07
CA ASN A 560 -1.76 0.50 -26.82
C ASN A 560 -1.39 0.60 -25.32
N PRO A 561 -1.07 -0.51 -24.64
CA PRO A 561 -0.65 -0.43 -23.25
C PRO A 561 0.67 0.33 -23.15
N GLU A 562 0.82 1.08 -22.07
CA GLU A 562 2.07 1.71 -21.69
C GLU A 562 2.67 0.95 -20.49
N ILE A 563 3.87 1.35 -20.08
CA ILE A 563 4.54 0.73 -18.94
C ILE A 563 3.75 0.87 -17.63
N GLN A 564 2.89 1.88 -17.53
CA GLN A 564 2.06 2.12 -16.36
C GLN A 564 1.06 0.98 -16.15
N GLN A 565 0.52 0.40 -17.23
CA GLN A 565 -0.41 -0.73 -17.16
C GLN A 565 0.28 -1.97 -16.57
N THR A 566 1.52 -2.26 -16.98
CA THR A 566 2.30 -3.37 -16.42
C THR A 566 2.50 -3.20 -14.91
N GLY A 567 2.84 -1.98 -14.47
CA GLY A 567 2.94 -1.64 -13.05
C GLY A 567 1.60 -1.73 -12.32
N TYR A 568 0.51 -1.35 -12.99
CA TYR A 568 -0.86 -1.45 -12.45
C TYR A 568 -1.30 -2.88 -12.21
N GLY A 569 -0.94 -3.84 -13.07
CA GLY A 569 -1.28 -5.25 -12.84
C GLY A 569 -0.74 -5.79 -11.51
N ILE A 570 0.50 -5.42 -11.15
CA ILE A 570 1.10 -5.78 -9.85
C ILE A 570 0.36 -5.08 -8.70
N TYR A 571 0.02 -3.80 -8.88
CA TYR A 571 -0.78 -3.05 -7.91
C TYR A 571 -2.18 -3.64 -7.71
N SER A 572 -2.82 -4.09 -8.78
CA SER A 572 -4.13 -4.77 -8.74
C SER A 572 -4.06 -6.09 -7.97
N ASP A 573 -3.01 -6.89 -8.19
CA ASP A 573 -2.78 -8.10 -7.42
C ASP A 573 -2.47 -7.80 -5.94
N LEU A 574 -1.77 -6.71 -5.64
CA LEU A 574 -1.55 -6.27 -4.26
C LEU A 574 -2.87 -5.91 -3.57
N LEU A 575 -3.76 -5.19 -4.25
CA LEU A 575 -5.10 -4.88 -3.71
C LEU A 575 -5.95 -6.15 -3.54
N THR A 576 -5.85 -7.08 -4.48
CA THR A 576 -6.50 -8.39 -4.39
C THR A 576 -6.01 -9.16 -3.18
N LEU A 577 -4.69 -9.22 -2.96
CA LEU A 577 -4.08 -9.83 -1.79
C LEU A 577 -4.64 -9.22 -0.50
N ILE A 578 -4.63 -7.89 -0.39
CA ILE A 578 -5.14 -7.19 0.80
C ILE A 578 -6.63 -7.51 1.02
N SER A 579 -7.42 -7.59 -0.05
CA SER A 579 -8.83 -7.99 0.07
C SER A 579 -8.99 -9.43 0.57
N GLU A 580 -8.10 -10.35 0.21
CA GLU A 580 -8.12 -11.73 0.73
C GLU A 580 -7.66 -11.80 2.19
N LEU A 581 -6.71 -10.97 2.61
CA LEU A 581 -6.27 -10.87 4.01
C LEU A 581 -7.35 -10.32 4.96
N ASN A 582 -8.31 -9.58 4.42
CA ASN A 582 -9.43 -9.01 5.18
C ASN A 582 -10.65 -9.95 5.30
N LYS A 583 -10.64 -11.09 4.61
CA LYS A 583 -11.69 -12.12 4.72
C LYS A 583 -11.35 -13.10 5.84
#